data_AF-A0A959P0U5-F1
#
_entry.id   AF-A0A959P0U5-F1
#
_cell.length_a   1.000
_cell.length_b   1.000
_cell.length_c   1.000
_cell.angle_alpha   90.00
_cell.angle_beta   90.00
_cell.angle_gamma   90.00
#
_symmetry.space_group_name_H-M   'P 1'
#
loop_
_entity.id
_entity.type
_entity.pdbx_description
1 polymer ?
#
loop_
_entity_poly.entity_id
_entity_poly.type
_entity_poly.pdbx_seq_one_letter_code
_entity_poly.pdbx_strand_id
1 'polypeptide(L)'
;MDILQNIVYPQSSTHIQLLEYLLFVTLLILLPYLSVMIGTTFFSVMHFSKGKRSGNRKHLIFSRELIDIFTVNKGLSFSLGIIPMLSIMLIMGQLLLHSDLNVNGQLFFALILLVIGLIYIYTFKYSFRLKNIFNLINKSDFTE
;
A
#
# COMPACT_ATOMS: atom_id res chain seq x y z
N MET A 1 -21.12 -17.41 -3.36
CA MET A 1 -20.33 -16.25 -3.83
C MET A 1 -20.82 -15.97 -5.26
N ASP A 2 -22.11 -15.71 -5.41
CA ASP A 2 -22.81 -15.94 -6.69
C ASP A 2 -22.90 -14.66 -7.54
N ILE A 3 -22.65 -13.52 -6.90
CA ILE A 3 -22.73 -12.18 -7.51
C ILE A 3 -21.64 -12.00 -8.56
N LEU A 4 -20.43 -12.54 -8.34
CA LEU A 4 -19.34 -12.45 -9.31
C LEU A 4 -19.52 -13.42 -10.48
N GLN A 5 -20.12 -14.59 -10.24
CA GLN A 5 -20.34 -15.59 -11.29
C GLN A 5 -21.39 -15.12 -12.32
N ASN A 6 -22.36 -14.30 -11.90
CA ASN A 6 -23.39 -13.75 -12.79
C ASN A 6 -22.94 -12.54 -13.63
N ILE A 7 -21.75 -11.97 -13.39
CA ILE A 7 -21.23 -10.81 -14.13
C ILE A 7 -20.30 -11.24 -15.28
N VAL A 8 -19.87 -12.50 -15.33
CA VAL A 8 -18.81 -12.97 -16.24
C VAL A 8 -19.39 -13.64 -17.49
N TYR A 9 -19.07 -13.07 -18.65
CA TYR A 9 -19.41 -13.62 -19.98
C TYR A 9 -18.50 -14.82 -20.33
N PRO A 10 -18.99 -15.80 -21.12
CA PRO A 10 -18.17 -16.93 -21.57
C PRO A 10 -16.95 -16.46 -22.36
N GLN A 11 -15.77 -16.97 -22.00
CA GLN A 11 -14.49 -16.47 -22.52
C GLN A 11 -14.16 -17.04 -23.91
N SER A 12 -13.91 -16.17 -24.88
CA SER A 12 -13.25 -16.54 -26.15
C SER A 12 -11.72 -16.59 -25.97
N SER A 13 -11.01 -17.27 -26.88
CA SER A 13 -9.54 -17.31 -26.87
C SER A 13 -8.88 -15.92 -26.93
N THR A 14 -9.49 -14.99 -27.69
CA THR A 14 -9.05 -13.59 -27.78
C THR A 14 -9.27 -12.81 -26.48
N HIS A 15 -10.33 -13.13 -25.72
CA HIS A 15 -10.61 -12.49 -24.45
C HIS A 15 -9.59 -12.88 -23.37
N ILE A 16 -9.15 -14.14 -23.36
CA ILE A 16 -8.11 -14.63 -22.44
C ILE A 16 -6.79 -13.89 -22.68
N GLN A 17 -6.35 -13.76 -23.94
CA GLN A 17 -5.12 -13.00 -24.27
C GLN A 17 -5.19 -11.55 -23.80
N LEU A 18 -6.35 -10.90 -23.98
CA LEU A 18 -6.53 -9.52 -23.51
C LEU A 18 -6.41 -9.42 -21.98
N LEU A 19 -7.01 -10.36 -21.24
CA LEU A 19 -6.90 -10.42 -19.78
C LEU A 19 -5.46 -10.64 -19.31
N GLU A 20 -4.69 -11.49 -20.00
CA GLU A 20 -3.26 -11.69 -19.70
C GLU A 20 -2.45 -10.41 -19.89
N TYR A 21 -2.67 -9.68 -20.98
CA TYR A 21 -2.01 -8.38 -21.19
C TYR A 21 -2.40 -7.35 -20.14
N LEU A 22 -3.68 -7.27 -19.78
CA LEU A 22 -4.14 -6.39 -18.72
C LEU A 22 -3.53 -6.77 -17.37
N LEU A 23 -3.42 -8.06 -17.06
CA LEU A 23 -2.77 -8.56 -15.86
C LEU A 23 -1.31 -8.12 -15.81
N PHE A 24 -0.59 -8.30 -16.92
CA PHE A 24 0.81 -7.89 -17.04
C PHE A 24 1.00 -6.39 -16.78
N VAL A 25 0.19 -5.53 -17.44
CA VAL A 25 0.24 -4.08 -17.23
C VAL A 25 -0.09 -3.72 -15.78
N THR A 26 -1.07 -4.39 -15.18
CA THR A 26 -1.48 -4.15 -13.80
C THR A 26 -0.36 -4.50 -12.81
N LEU A 27 0.32 -5.63 -13.03
CA LEU A 27 1.48 -6.05 -12.23
C LEU A 27 2.68 -5.12 -12.41
N LEU A 28 2.91 -4.61 -13.63
CA LEU A 28 3.96 -3.65 -13.93
C LEU A 28 3.77 -2.35 -13.15
N ILE A 29 2.52 -1.95 -12.86
CA ILE A 29 2.23 -0.78 -12.02
C ILE A 29 2.35 -1.13 -10.54
N LEU A 30 1.75 -2.24 -10.10
CA LEU A 30 1.62 -2.59 -8.69
C LEU A 30 2.97 -2.98 -8.05
N LEU A 31 3.80 -3.77 -8.74
CA LEU A 31 5.03 -4.31 -8.15
C LEU A 31 6.07 -3.22 -7.84
N PRO A 32 6.41 -2.29 -8.74
CA PRO A 32 7.33 -1.20 -8.42
C PRO A 32 6.77 -0.30 -7.32
N TYR A 33 5.46 -0.01 -7.36
CA TYR A 33 4.78 0.77 -6.32
C TYR A 33 4.98 0.12 -4.93
N LEU A 34 4.61 -1.16 -4.78
CA LEU A 34 4.76 -1.86 -3.50
C LEU A 34 6.22 -1.98 -3.06
N SER A 35 7.14 -2.20 -4.01
CA SER A 35 8.57 -2.34 -3.72
C SER A 35 9.15 -1.07 -3.10
N VAL A 36 8.86 0.10 -3.69
CA VAL A 36 9.29 1.40 -3.14
C VAL A 36 8.59 1.69 -1.82
N MET A 37 7.29 1.39 -1.70
CA MET A 37 6.51 1.58 -0.46
C MET A 37 7.14 0.82 0.72
N ILE A 38 7.38 -0.47 0.51
CA ILE A 38 7.90 -1.37 1.54
C ILE A 38 9.33 -0.96 1.88
N GLY A 39 10.18 -0.70 0.87
CA GLY A 39 11.57 -0.28 1.09
C GLY A 39 11.66 1.01 1.90
N THR A 40 10.97 2.06 1.48
CA THR A 40 10.98 3.36 2.17
C THR A 40 10.44 3.25 3.59
N THR A 41 9.36 2.51 3.81
CA THR A 41 8.79 2.26 5.14
C THR A 41 9.77 1.49 6.03
N PHE A 42 10.38 0.43 5.51
CA PHE A 42 11.34 -0.39 6.25
C PHE A 42 12.55 0.43 6.70
N PHE A 43 13.18 1.16 5.78
CA PHE A 43 14.31 2.02 6.11
C PHE A 43 13.91 3.15 7.06
N SER A 44 12.72 3.72 6.88
CA SER A 44 12.19 4.75 7.78
C SER A 44 12.04 4.24 9.22
N VAL A 45 11.43 3.07 9.42
CA VAL A 45 11.26 2.47 10.76
C VAL A 45 12.61 2.12 11.39
N MET A 46 13.54 1.56 10.61
CA MET A 46 14.88 1.26 11.09
C MET A 46 15.60 2.52 11.59
N HIS A 47 15.58 3.61 10.81
CA HIS A 47 16.21 4.87 11.21
C HIS A 47 15.47 5.57 12.35
N PHE A 48 14.14 5.43 12.44
CA PHE A 48 13.38 5.92 13.59
C PHE A 48 13.83 5.27 14.89
N SER A 49 13.95 3.93 14.89
CA SER A 49 14.41 3.15 16.05
C SER A 49 15.85 3.54 16.44
N LYS A 50 16.76 3.65 15.46
CA LYS A 50 18.14 4.11 15.69
C LYS A 50 18.18 5.55 16.24
N GLY A 51 17.37 6.45 15.70
CA GLY A 51 17.29 7.84 16.15
C GLY A 51 16.75 7.98 17.57
N LYS A 52 15.75 7.17 17.95
CA LYS A 52 15.24 7.12 19.33
C LYS A 52 16.27 6.59 20.32
N ARG A 53 17.01 5.53 19.97
CA ARG A 53 18.01 4.91 20.85
C ARG A 53 19.26 5.77 21.03
N SER A 54 19.75 6.39 19.95
CA SER A 54 21.00 7.18 19.97
C SER A 54 20.81 8.65 20.34
N GLY A 55 19.57 9.15 20.40
CA GLY A 55 19.29 10.59 20.52
C GLY A 55 19.68 11.41 19.28
N ASN A 56 20.17 10.77 18.20
CA ASN A 56 20.65 11.47 17.02
C ASN A 56 19.48 11.98 16.16
N ARG A 57 19.31 13.30 16.16
CA ARG A 57 18.26 13.99 15.38
C ARG A 57 18.34 13.73 13.88
N LYS A 58 19.54 13.50 13.31
CA LYS A 58 19.70 13.23 11.86
C LYS A 58 18.95 11.97 11.44
N HIS A 59 18.98 10.91 12.25
CA HIS A 59 18.24 9.69 11.95
C HIS A 59 16.72 9.87 12.01
N LEU A 60 16.22 10.71 12.92
CA LEU A 60 14.80 11.02 13.00
C LEU A 60 14.32 11.86 11.81
N ILE A 61 15.14 12.81 11.35
CA ILE A 61 14.86 13.61 10.15
C ILE A 61 14.84 12.72 8.91
N PHE A 62 15.89 11.91 8.72
CA PHE A 62 15.99 11.01 7.56
C PHE A 62 14.84 9.99 7.52
N SER A 63 14.46 9.43 8.67
CA SER A 63 13.29 8.56 8.78
C SER A 63 12.01 9.26 8.32
N ARG A 64 11.78 10.51 8.74
CA ARG A 64 10.62 11.30 8.31
C ARG A 64 10.66 11.58 6.80
N GLU A 65 11.81 11.95 6.27
CA GLU A 65 11.96 12.21 4.83
C GLU A 65 11.64 10.96 4.00
N LEU A 66 12.14 9.78 4.42
CA LEU A 66 11.85 8.51 3.75
C LEU A 66 10.36 8.18 3.71
N ILE A 67 9.63 8.34 4.83
CA ILE A 67 8.20 8.03 4.84
C ILE A 67 7.41 9.05 4.01
N ASP A 68 7.87 10.31 3.97
CA ASP A 68 7.22 11.37 3.19
C ASP A 68 7.40 11.19 1.67
N ILE A 69 8.51 10.62 1.17
CA ILE A 69 8.75 10.38 -0.27
C ILE A 69 7.58 9.65 -0.95
N PHE A 70 7.01 8.65 -0.29
CA PHE A 70 6.01 7.78 -0.91
C PHE A 70 4.57 8.05 -0.44
N THR A 71 4.42 8.62 0.75
CA THR A 71 3.10 8.92 1.34
C THR A 71 2.64 10.35 1.07
N VAL A 72 3.13 10.99 0.00
CA VAL A 72 2.84 12.40 -0.35
C VAL A 72 1.35 12.65 -0.47
N ASN A 73 0.61 11.72 -1.10
CA ASN A 73 -0.83 11.82 -1.28
C ASN A 73 -1.54 10.48 -1.07
N LYS A 74 -2.61 10.48 -0.27
CA LYS A 74 -3.53 9.33 -0.09
C LYS A 74 -4.06 8.80 -1.42
N GLY A 75 -4.29 9.71 -2.38
CA GLY A 75 -4.72 9.37 -3.73
C GLY A 75 -3.76 8.43 -4.45
N LEU A 76 -2.44 8.61 -4.31
CA LEU A 76 -1.44 7.73 -4.94
C LEU A 76 -1.51 6.31 -4.39
N SER A 77 -1.71 6.15 -3.08
CA SER A 77 -1.83 4.81 -2.50
C SER A 77 -3.10 4.09 -2.93
N PHE A 78 -4.18 4.84 -3.11
CA PHE A 78 -5.41 4.31 -3.65
C PHE A 78 -5.25 3.90 -5.12
N SER A 79 -4.73 4.81 -5.96
CA SER A 79 -4.66 4.60 -7.41
C SER A 79 -3.60 3.60 -7.85
N LEU A 80 -2.48 3.47 -7.15
CA LEU A 80 -1.38 2.57 -7.52
C LEU A 80 -1.29 1.30 -6.66
N GLY A 81 -2.00 1.26 -5.53
CA GLY A 81 -2.08 0.09 -4.66
C GLY A 81 -3.43 -0.62 -4.76
N ILE A 82 -4.50 0.06 -4.35
CA ILE A 82 -5.84 -0.55 -4.21
C ILE A 82 -6.45 -0.85 -5.58
N ILE A 83 -6.44 0.11 -6.51
CA ILE A 83 -7.04 -0.09 -7.85
C ILE A 83 -6.38 -1.26 -8.59
N PRO A 84 -5.03 -1.36 -8.72
CA PRO A 84 -4.41 -2.48 -9.41
C PRO A 84 -4.68 -3.82 -8.72
N MET A 85 -4.74 -3.84 -7.38
CA MET A 85 -5.08 -5.06 -6.64
C MET A 85 -6.51 -5.53 -6.93
N LEU A 86 -7.48 -4.62 -6.99
CA LEU A 86 -8.85 -4.93 -7.38
C LEU A 86 -8.92 -5.43 -8.83
N SER A 87 -8.18 -4.80 -9.74
CA SER A 87 -8.09 -5.26 -11.13
C SER A 87 -7.54 -6.69 -11.22
N ILE A 88 -6.48 -7.02 -10.49
CA ILE A 88 -5.94 -8.40 -10.43
C ILE A 88 -7.00 -9.38 -9.90
N MET A 89 -7.73 -9.00 -8.85
CA MET A 89 -8.81 -9.84 -8.29
C MET A 89 -9.90 -10.14 -9.32
N LEU A 90 -10.33 -9.14 -10.11
CA LEU A 90 -11.32 -9.32 -11.16
C LEU A 90 -10.77 -10.16 -12.33
N ILE A 91 -9.56 -9.86 -12.79
CA ILE A 91 -8.93 -10.57 -13.92
C ILE A 91 -8.69 -12.04 -13.56
N MET A 92 -8.12 -12.33 -12.38
CA MET A 92 -7.90 -13.70 -11.93
C MET A 92 -9.21 -14.45 -11.69
N GLY A 93 -10.25 -13.76 -11.17
CA GLY A 93 -11.57 -14.37 -11.01
C GLY A 93 -12.21 -14.78 -12.33
N GLN A 94 -11.89 -14.10 -13.43
CA GLN A 94 -12.33 -14.46 -14.77
C GLN A 94 -11.46 -15.56 -15.38
N LEU A 95 -10.13 -15.44 -15.31
CA LEU A 95 -9.18 -16.44 -15.85
C LEU A 95 -9.32 -17.82 -15.20
N LEU A 96 -9.67 -17.85 -13.91
CA LEU A 96 -9.72 -19.07 -13.10
C LEU A 96 -11.15 -19.49 -12.73
N LEU A 97 -12.16 -18.96 -13.42
CA LEU A 97 -13.58 -19.19 -13.11
C LEU A 97 -13.95 -20.67 -13.01
N HIS A 98 -13.33 -21.51 -13.85
CA HIS A 98 -13.58 -22.95 -13.93
C HIS A 98 -12.55 -23.79 -13.16
N SER A 99 -11.65 -23.17 -12.41
CA SER A 99 -10.71 -23.89 -11.57
C SER A 99 -11.30 -24.15 -10.18
N ASP A 100 -10.94 -25.28 -9.56
CA ASP A 100 -11.29 -25.57 -8.16
C ASP A 100 -10.49 -24.74 -7.15
N LEU A 101 -9.63 -23.82 -7.62
CA LEU A 101 -8.76 -23.02 -6.78
C LEU A 101 -9.51 -21.79 -6.24
N ASN A 102 -9.48 -21.60 -4.92
CA ASN A 102 -10.06 -20.43 -4.27
C ASN A 102 -9.13 -19.19 -4.34
N VAL A 103 -8.75 -18.79 -5.56
CA VAL A 103 -7.86 -17.63 -5.78
C VAL A 103 -8.54 -16.32 -5.41
N ASN A 104 -9.85 -16.19 -5.66
CA ASN A 104 -10.61 -15.00 -5.29
C ASN A 104 -10.59 -14.74 -3.78
N GLY A 105 -10.75 -15.79 -2.96
CA GLY A 105 -10.66 -15.68 -1.50
C GLY A 105 -9.27 -15.24 -1.03
N GLN A 106 -8.22 -15.80 -1.63
CA GLN A 106 -6.82 -15.44 -1.32
C GLN A 106 -6.50 -13.99 -1.70
N LEU A 107 -6.94 -13.54 -2.88
CA LEU A 107 -6.74 -12.16 -3.34
C LEU A 107 -7.54 -11.15 -2.52
N PHE A 108 -8.77 -11.50 -2.11
CA PHE A 108 -9.55 -10.68 -1.20
C PHE A 108 -8.87 -10.52 0.17
N PHE A 109 -8.33 -11.61 0.72
CA PHE A 109 -7.55 -11.56 1.95
C PHE A 109 -6.28 -10.70 1.79
N ALA A 110 -5.56 -10.83 0.67
CA ALA A 110 -4.41 -10.00 0.37
C ALA A 110 -4.77 -8.51 0.23
N LEU A 111 -5.93 -8.18 -0.32
CA LEU A 111 -6.44 -6.80 -0.39
C LEU A 111 -6.69 -6.23 1.02
N ILE A 112 -7.29 -7.02 1.92
CA ILE A 112 -7.48 -6.61 3.32
C ILE A 112 -6.14 -6.34 3.99
N LEU A 113 -5.16 -7.23 3.84
CA LEU A 113 -3.81 -7.05 4.38
C LEU A 113 -3.13 -5.79 3.82
N LEU A 114 -3.29 -5.51 2.52
CA LEU A 114 -2.79 -4.28 1.90
C LEU A 114 -3.40 -3.03 2.55
N VAL A 115 -4.72 -3.01 2.75
CA VAL A 115 -5.41 -1.89 3.40
C VAL A 115 -4.94 -1.69 4.84
N ILE A 116 -4.80 -2.77 5.61
CA ILE A 116 -4.27 -2.71 6.98
C ILE A 116 -2.83 -2.18 6.98
N GLY A 117 -1.98 -2.67 6.07
CA GLY A 117 -0.61 -2.20 5.91
C GLY A 117 -0.54 -0.70 5.60
N LEU A 118 -1.38 -0.22 4.68
CA LEU A 118 -1.50 1.20 4.38
C LEU A 118 -1.92 2.01 5.61
N ILE A 119 -2.91 1.55 6.38
CA ILE A 119 -3.33 2.22 7.63
C ILE A 119 -2.15 2.35 8.59
N TYR A 120 -1.35 1.29 8.79
CA TYR A 120 -0.18 1.35 9.66
C TYR A 120 0.89 2.32 9.16
N ILE A 121 1.15 2.33 7.86
CA ILE A 121 2.10 3.28 7.23
C ILE A 121 1.65 4.72 7.47
N TYR A 122 0.38 5.03 7.24
CA TYR A 122 -0.16 6.38 7.48
C TYR A 122 -0.13 6.73 8.96
N THR A 123 -0.48 5.80 9.85
CA THR A 123 -0.42 6.00 11.30
C THR A 123 1.00 6.33 11.75
N PHE A 124 1.99 5.60 11.24
CA PHE A 124 3.39 5.86 11.49
C PHE A 124 3.83 7.23 10.97
N LYS A 125 3.43 7.62 9.75
CA LYS A 125 3.67 8.97 9.20
C LYS A 125 3.12 10.06 10.13
N TYR A 126 1.86 9.93 10.57
CA TYR A 126 1.23 10.94 11.41
C TYR A 126 1.86 11.05 12.81
N SER A 127 2.49 9.98 13.30
CA SER A 127 3.22 10.02 14.58
C SER A 127 4.33 11.08 14.62
N PHE A 128 4.99 11.36 13.49
CA PHE A 128 5.99 12.44 13.39
C PHE A 128 5.38 13.83 13.50
N ARG A 129 4.19 14.05 12.93
CA ARG A 129 3.50 15.35 12.97
C ARG A 129 3.01 15.66 14.38
N LEU A 130 2.41 14.68 15.05
CA LEU A 130 1.95 14.84 16.44
C LEU A 130 3.10 15.22 17.36
N LYS A 131 4.25 14.53 17.25
CA LYS A 131 5.44 14.87 18.05
C LYS A 131 5.90 16.31 17.84
N ASN A 132 5.84 16.83 16.62
CA ASN A 132 6.21 18.21 16.36
C ASN A 132 5.23 19.21 16.97
N ILE A 133 3.92 18.94 16.94
CA ILE A 133 2.89 19.80 17.54
C ILE A 133 3.07 19.86 19.06
N PHE A 134 3.23 18.72 19.74
CA PHE A 134 3.49 18.69 21.18
C PHE A 134 4.75 19.45 21.58
N ASN A 135 5.82 19.34 20.79
CA ASN A 135 7.06 20.08 21.04
C ASN A 135 6.89 21.60 20.86
N LEU A 136 5.97 22.06 20.02
CA LEU A 136 5.70 23.49 19.83
C LEU A 136 4.90 24.05 21.00
N ILE A 137 3.86 23.35 21.45
CA ILE A 137 3.03 23.73 22.61
C ILE A 137 3.89 23.81 23.87
N ASN A 138 4.67 22.77 24.15
CA ASN A 138 5.55 22.79 25.32
C ASN A 138 6.57 23.93 25.29
N LYS A 139 6.94 24.47 24.11
CA LYS A 139 7.91 25.56 24.01
C LYS A 139 7.28 26.93 24.24
N SER A 140 6.01 27.13 23.91
CA SER A 140 5.31 28.39 24.16
C SER A 140 5.03 28.63 25.65
N ASP A 141 4.80 27.56 26.40
CA ASP A 141 4.49 27.65 27.85
C ASP A 141 5.71 28.02 28.72
N PHE A 142 6.94 27.97 28.17
CA PHE A 142 8.17 28.41 28.87
C PHE A 142 8.63 29.81 28.44
N THR A 143 7.83 30.54 27.65
CA THR A 143 8.15 31.91 27.19
C THR A 143 7.22 32.99 27.76
N GLU A 144 6.38 32.64 28.73
CA GLU A 144 5.69 33.58 29.64
C GLU A 144 6.41 33.60 31.00
#